data_AF-A0A9P9Z1K6-F1
#
_entry.id   AF-A0A9P9Z1K6-F1
#
_cell.length_a   1.000
_cell.length_b   1.000
_cell.length_c   1.000
_cell.angle_alpha   90.00
_cell.angle_beta   90.00
_cell.angle_gamma   90.00
#
_symmetry.space_group_name_H-M   'P 1'
#
loop_
_entity.id
_entity.type
_entity.pdbx_description
1 polymer ?
#
loop_
_entity_poly.entity_id
_entity_poly.type
_entity_poly.pdbx_seq_one_letter_code
_entity_poly.pdbx_strand_id
1 'polypeptide(L)'
;MQLKQVLANGKKGGLNVGAVLILPEGFELAPTDRISPELKEKIGNLSFQSYRPNKKNILVIGPVPGQKYSEIVFPILSPDPSTKKDIHFLKYPIYVGGNRGRGQIYPDGSKSNNTVYNATSAGIVSKIVRKEKGGYEITTVDASDGRQSVDIIPPGPELLVSEGESIKLDQPLTSNPNVGGFGQGDAEIVLQDPLRIQGLLFFFTSVIFGTSIFSSEKETV
;
A
#
# COMPACT_ATOMS: atom_id res chain seq x y z
N MET A 1 4.97 2.44 -23.06
CA MET A 1 4.51 1.07 -22.72
C MET A 1 4.33 0.98 -21.22
N GLN A 2 3.18 0.49 -20.73
CA GLN A 2 3.03 0.26 -19.29
C GLN A 2 3.89 -0.93 -18.84
N LEU A 3 4.60 -0.75 -17.72
CA LEU A 3 5.36 -1.81 -17.04
C LEU A 3 4.46 -3.01 -16.72
N LYS A 4 4.98 -4.22 -16.95
CA LYS A 4 4.31 -5.50 -16.68
C LYS A 4 5.07 -6.27 -15.61
N GLN A 5 4.36 -7.03 -14.79
CA GLN A 5 4.94 -7.90 -13.75
C GLN A 5 4.87 -9.38 -14.14
N VAL A 6 5.62 -10.22 -13.43
CA VAL A 6 5.52 -11.68 -13.53
C VAL A 6 4.27 -12.18 -12.80
N LEU A 7 3.38 -12.85 -13.52
CA LEU A 7 2.21 -13.54 -12.97
C LEU A 7 2.59 -14.89 -12.36
N ALA A 8 1.69 -15.52 -11.61
CA ALA A 8 1.93 -16.82 -10.97
C ALA A 8 2.33 -17.94 -11.96
N ASN A 9 1.92 -17.83 -13.23
CA ASN A 9 2.28 -18.76 -14.31
C ASN A 9 3.59 -18.41 -15.04
N GLY A 10 4.33 -17.39 -14.59
CA GLY A 10 5.59 -16.93 -15.19
C GLY A 10 5.44 -15.97 -16.37
N LYS A 11 4.23 -15.73 -16.90
CA LYS A 11 4.01 -14.78 -18.01
C LYS A 11 4.01 -13.33 -17.51
N LYS A 12 4.37 -12.38 -18.38
CA LYS A 12 4.29 -10.95 -18.08
C LYS A 12 2.85 -10.43 -18.23
N GLY A 13 2.30 -9.79 -17.20
CA GLY A 13 0.93 -9.29 -17.15
C GLY A 13 0.78 -7.94 -16.44
N GLY A 14 -0.47 -7.46 -16.36
CA GLY A 14 -0.79 -6.20 -15.69
C GLY A 14 -0.58 -6.24 -14.18
N LEU A 15 -0.54 -5.05 -13.58
CA LEU A 15 -0.45 -4.87 -12.13
C LEU A 15 -1.81 -4.55 -11.54
N ASN A 16 -2.12 -5.20 -10.42
CA ASN A 16 -3.26 -4.85 -9.58
C ASN A 16 -2.79 -3.96 -8.44
N VAL A 17 -3.74 -3.22 -7.86
CA VAL A 17 -3.53 -2.41 -6.68
C VAL A 17 -4.46 -2.85 -5.54
N GLY A 18 -4.06 -2.52 -4.33
CA GLY A 18 -4.88 -2.62 -3.14
C GLY A 18 -4.43 -1.58 -2.11
N ALA A 19 -5.31 -1.26 -1.17
CA ALA A 19 -5.01 -0.29 -0.14
C ALA A 19 -5.68 -0.68 1.18
N VAL A 20 -5.07 -0.21 2.27
CA VAL A 20 -5.63 -0.20 3.61
C VAL A 20 -5.65 1.24 4.11
N LEU A 21 -6.78 1.67 4.65
CA LEU A 21 -6.99 2.99 5.23
C LEU A 21 -7.39 2.81 6.69
N ILE A 22 -6.60 3.39 7.58
CA ILE A 22 -6.80 3.35 9.03
C ILE A 22 -7.30 4.73 9.45
N LEU A 23 -8.55 4.78 9.88
CA LEU A 23 -9.22 6.00 10.32
C LEU A 23 -9.27 6.08 11.85
N PRO A 24 -9.46 7.29 12.41
CA PRO A 24 -9.73 7.46 13.82
C PRO A 24 -10.98 6.69 14.25
N GLU A 25 -11.07 6.36 15.53
CA GLU A 25 -12.26 5.67 16.06
C GLU A 25 -13.53 6.50 15.80
N GLY A 26 -14.61 5.80 15.45
CA GLY A 26 -15.91 6.39 15.12
C GLY A 26 -16.09 6.86 13.67
N PHE A 27 -15.02 7.06 12.90
CA PHE A 27 -15.09 7.22 11.45
C PHE A 27 -15.39 5.87 10.80
N GLU A 28 -16.25 5.86 9.79
CA GLU A 28 -16.63 4.63 9.09
C GLU A 28 -16.94 4.89 7.62
N LEU A 29 -17.10 3.81 6.85
CA LEU A 29 -17.55 3.90 5.46
C LEU A 29 -18.96 4.51 5.42
N ALA A 30 -19.16 5.49 4.55
CA ALA A 30 -20.46 6.13 4.40
C ALA A 30 -21.52 5.13 3.88
N PRO A 31 -22.73 5.12 4.48
CA PRO A 31 -23.88 4.39 3.95
C PRO A 31 -24.20 4.79 2.50
N THR A 32 -24.65 3.84 1.68
CA THR A 32 -24.83 4.03 0.22
C THR A 32 -25.89 5.08 -0.14
N ASP A 33 -26.85 5.33 0.74
CA ASP A 33 -27.88 6.37 0.63
C ASP A 33 -27.31 7.78 0.90
N ARG A 34 -26.19 7.89 1.62
CA ARG A 34 -25.52 9.15 1.95
C ARG A 34 -24.46 9.57 0.91
N ILE A 35 -24.16 8.72 -0.06
CA ILE A 35 -23.15 9.00 -1.10
C ILE A 35 -23.83 9.71 -2.27
N SER A 36 -23.34 10.90 -2.62
CA SER A 36 -23.84 11.67 -3.76
C SER A 36 -23.63 10.93 -5.10
N PRO A 37 -24.45 11.18 -6.14
CA PRO A 37 -24.27 10.56 -7.45
C PRO A 37 -22.88 10.80 -8.06
N GLU A 38 -22.34 12.02 -7.90
CA GLU A 38 -20.99 12.37 -8.37
C GLU A 38 -19.90 11.52 -7.70
N LEU A 39 -20.01 11.32 -6.37
CA LEU A 39 -19.06 10.45 -5.65
C LEU A 39 -19.22 8.98 -6.03
N LYS A 40 -20.45 8.51 -6.27
CA LYS A 40 -20.70 7.13 -6.75
C LYS A 40 -20.01 6.87 -8.09
N GLU A 41 -20.04 7.83 -9.01
CA GLU A 41 -19.35 7.72 -10.29
C GLU A 41 -17.82 7.61 -10.12
N LYS A 42 -17.24 8.47 -9.27
CA LYS A 42 -15.79 8.45 -8.95
C LYS A 42 -15.34 7.16 -8.27
N ILE A 43 -16.16 6.60 -7.39
CA ILE A 43 -15.90 5.30 -6.73
C ILE A 43 -15.98 4.17 -7.76
N GLY A 44 -16.93 4.25 -8.71
CA GLY A 44 -17.19 3.20 -9.67
C GLY A 44 -17.63 1.90 -9.00
N ASN A 45 -17.13 0.77 -9.48
CA ASN A 45 -17.53 -0.57 -9.00
C ASN A 45 -16.60 -1.09 -7.90
N LEU A 46 -16.06 -0.19 -7.08
CA LEU A 46 -15.18 -0.53 -5.97
C LEU A 46 -16.01 -0.98 -4.77
N SER A 47 -15.54 -2.05 -4.11
CA SER A 47 -16.14 -2.57 -2.88
C SER A 47 -15.12 -2.46 -1.75
N PHE A 48 -15.53 -1.80 -0.67
CA PHE A 48 -14.71 -1.61 0.53
C PHE A 48 -15.14 -2.61 1.59
N GLN A 49 -14.16 -3.19 2.28
CA GLN A 49 -14.40 -4.14 3.36
C GLN A 49 -13.79 -3.61 4.66
N SER A 50 -14.46 -3.87 5.79
CA SER A 50 -13.84 -3.65 7.09
C SER A 50 -12.77 -4.72 7.34
N TYR A 51 -11.63 -4.33 7.91
CA TYR A 51 -10.53 -5.24 8.20
C TYR A 51 -10.96 -6.40 9.10
N ARG A 52 -11.88 -6.13 10.04
CA ARG A 52 -12.55 -7.11 10.89
C ARG A 52 -13.99 -6.65 11.15
N PRO A 53 -14.92 -7.55 11.50
CA PRO A 53 -16.32 -7.20 11.81
C PRO A 53 -16.46 -6.07 12.86
N ASN A 54 -15.59 -6.07 13.88
CA ASN A 54 -15.63 -5.08 14.97
C ASN A 54 -14.75 -3.84 14.71
N LYS A 55 -14.07 -3.75 13.56
CA LYS A 55 -13.16 -2.64 13.20
C LYS A 55 -13.65 -1.95 11.93
N LYS A 56 -14.70 -1.15 12.08
CA LYS A 56 -15.34 -0.39 11.00
C LYS A 56 -14.50 0.78 10.48
N ASN A 57 -13.59 1.29 11.31
CA ASN A 57 -12.68 2.39 10.99
C ASN A 57 -11.43 1.96 10.21
N ILE A 58 -11.20 0.66 10.03
CA ILE A 58 -10.10 0.15 9.22
C ILE A 58 -10.70 -0.46 7.95
N LEU A 59 -10.44 0.19 6.82
CA LEU A 59 -11.01 -0.17 5.52
C LEU A 59 -9.92 -0.78 4.64
N VAL A 60 -10.27 -1.87 3.96
CA VAL A 60 -9.40 -2.57 3.01
C VAL A 60 -10.09 -2.65 1.67
N ILE A 61 -9.31 -2.50 0.59
CA ILE A 61 -9.76 -2.69 -0.77
C ILE A 61 -8.70 -3.40 -1.61
N GLY A 62 -9.16 -4.21 -2.55
CA GLY A 62 -8.32 -4.90 -3.52
C GLY A 62 -8.48 -6.42 -3.46
N PRO A 63 -7.85 -7.14 -4.41
CA PRO A 63 -7.09 -6.60 -5.54
C PRO A 63 -8.00 -6.03 -6.64
N VAL A 64 -7.65 -4.87 -7.20
CA VAL A 64 -8.36 -4.26 -8.35
C VAL A 64 -7.40 -3.89 -9.48
N PRO A 65 -7.87 -3.79 -10.75
CA PRO A 65 -7.00 -3.46 -11.89
C PRO A 65 -6.34 -2.09 -11.75
N GLY A 66 -5.01 -2.05 -11.65
CA GLY A 66 -4.27 -0.81 -11.38
C GLY A 66 -4.26 0.19 -12.55
N GLN A 67 -4.54 -0.27 -13.77
CA GLN A 67 -4.70 0.63 -14.93
C GLN A 67 -5.97 1.47 -14.85
N LYS A 68 -7.04 0.89 -14.28
CA LYS A 68 -8.34 1.56 -14.13
C LYS A 68 -8.40 2.36 -12.84
N TYR A 69 -7.80 1.85 -11.77
CA TYR A 69 -7.84 2.44 -10.44
C TYR A 69 -6.44 2.87 -10.02
N SER A 70 -5.88 3.86 -10.70
CA SER A 70 -4.64 4.53 -10.26
C SER A 70 -4.87 5.37 -9.00
N GLU A 71 -6.11 5.85 -8.83
CA GLU A 71 -6.59 6.59 -7.67
C GLU A 71 -7.84 5.89 -7.14
N ILE A 72 -7.98 5.83 -5.81
CA ILE A 72 -9.12 5.23 -5.12
C ILE A 72 -9.71 6.28 -4.20
N VAL A 73 -11.00 6.58 -4.38
CA VAL A 73 -11.75 7.52 -3.54
C VAL A 73 -12.50 6.74 -2.47
N PHE A 74 -12.22 7.03 -1.19
CA PHE A 74 -12.91 6.41 -0.06
C PHE A 74 -14.05 7.33 0.43
N PRO A 75 -15.32 6.88 0.41
CA PRO A 75 -16.42 7.66 0.97
C PRO A 75 -16.48 7.46 2.49
N ILE A 76 -15.96 8.42 3.25
CA ILE A 76 -15.89 8.33 4.71
C ILE A 76 -16.97 9.21 5.35
N LEU A 77 -17.65 8.67 6.36
CA LEU A 77 -18.57 9.41 7.23
C LEU A 77 -17.86 9.72 8.56
N SER A 78 -17.84 11.00 8.92
CA SER A 78 -17.33 11.45 10.22
C SER A 78 -18.32 11.13 11.35
N PRO A 79 -17.83 10.85 12.56
CA PRO A 79 -18.68 10.70 13.73
C PRO A 79 -19.26 12.05 14.20
N ASP A 80 -20.27 11.96 15.07
CA ASP A 80 -20.88 13.10 15.74
C ASP A 80 -20.59 13.07 17.25
N PRO A 81 -19.73 13.96 17.77
CA PRO A 81 -19.42 14.07 19.21
C PRO A 81 -20.63 14.34 20.10
N SER A 82 -21.74 14.89 19.57
CA SER A 82 -22.95 15.12 20.36
C SER A 82 -23.68 13.83 20.73
N THR A 83 -23.51 12.79 19.91
CA THR A 83 -24.13 11.47 20.11
C THR A 83 -23.17 10.45 20.71
N LYS A 84 -21.87 10.54 20.37
CA LYS A 84 -20.80 9.62 20.82
C LYS A 84 -19.86 10.34 21.78
N LYS A 85 -20.00 10.06 23.08
CA LYS A 85 -19.25 10.76 24.15
C LYS A 85 -17.73 10.53 24.13
N ASP A 86 -17.28 9.43 23.57
CA ASP A 86 -15.85 9.07 23.50
C ASP A 86 -15.12 9.78 22.33
N ILE A 87 -15.84 10.63 21.59
CA ILE A 87 -15.33 11.34 20.42
C ILE A 87 -15.35 12.82 20.70
N HIS A 88 -14.28 13.51 20.30
CA HIS A 88 -14.07 14.92 20.60
C HIS A 88 -13.68 15.71 19.35
N PHE A 89 -13.95 17.01 19.36
CA PHE A 89 -13.51 17.91 18.28
C PHE A 89 -12.01 18.18 18.41
N LEU A 90 -11.22 17.36 17.72
CA LEU A 90 -9.76 17.36 17.73
C LEU A 90 -9.22 17.17 16.31
N LYS A 91 -7.90 17.33 16.20
CA LYS A 91 -7.12 16.89 15.04
C LYS A 91 -6.75 15.43 15.23
N TYR A 92 -7.06 14.59 14.25
CA TYR A 92 -6.83 13.15 14.29
C TYR A 92 -5.93 12.69 13.14
N PRO A 93 -5.08 11.67 13.35
CA PRO A 93 -4.27 11.09 12.29
C PRO A 93 -5.08 10.11 11.43
N ILE A 94 -4.72 10.02 10.16
CA ILE A 94 -5.17 9.03 9.19
C ILE A 94 -3.93 8.34 8.64
N TYR A 95 -3.92 7.02 8.58
CA TYR A 95 -2.83 6.26 8.00
C TYR A 95 -3.31 5.48 6.78
N VAL A 96 -2.51 5.50 5.71
CA VAL A 96 -2.79 4.77 4.49
C VAL A 96 -1.62 3.89 4.10
N GLY A 97 -1.91 2.66 3.70
CA GLY A 97 -0.95 1.75 3.08
C GLY A 97 -1.47 1.36 1.70
N GLY A 98 -0.65 1.51 0.67
CA GLY A 98 -0.99 1.16 -0.71
C GLY A 98 0.00 0.17 -1.29
N ASN A 99 -0.48 -0.90 -1.92
CA ASN A 99 0.34 -1.86 -2.65
C ASN A 99 0.00 -1.85 -4.13
N ARG A 100 1.02 -1.92 -4.98
CA ARG A 100 0.89 -2.21 -6.41
C ARG A 100 1.77 -3.41 -6.78
N GLY A 101 1.19 -4.38 -7.48
CA GLY A 101 1.90 -5.60 -7.89
C GLY A 101 1.81 -6.73 -6.87
N ARG A 102 2.47 -7.85 -7.17
CA ARG A 102 2.45 -9.08 -6.36
C ARG A 102 3.51 -9.08 -5.26
N GLY A 103 3.19 -9.72 -4.14
CA GLY A 103 4.12 -9.91 -3.02
C GLY A 103 5.20 -10.96 -3.29
N GLN A 104 6.21 -10.96 -2.42
CA GLN A 104 7.42 -11.78 -2.52
C GLN A 104 7.31 -13.08 -1.71
N ILE A 105 6.46 -13.11 -0.68
CA ILE A 105 6.34 -14.18 0.30
C ILE A 105 4.86 -14.52 0.50
N TYR A 106 4.55 -15.81 0.60
CA TYR A 106 3.22 -16.31 0.92
C TYR A 106 2.99 -16.41 2.43
N PRO A 107 1.72 -16.49 2.91
CA PRO A 107 1.43 -16.59 4.35
C PRO A 107 2.07 -17.80 5.06
N ASP A 108 2.43 -18.85 4.33
CA ASP A 108 3.14 -20.03 4.84
C ASP A 108 4.66 -19.83 4.96
N GLY A 109 5.17 -18.65 4.58
CA GLY A 109 6.59 -18.31 4.58
C GLY A 109 7.34 -18.68 3.30
N SER A 110 6.69 -19.37 2.35
CA SER A 110 7.33 -19.75 1.09
C SER A 110 7.53 -18.53 0.17
N LYS A 111 8.60 -18.55 -0.63
CA LYS A 111 8.89 -17.51 -1.63
C LYS A 111 7.95 -17.62 -2.82
N SER A 112 7.54 -16.48 -3.36
CA SER A 112 6.80 -16.42 -4.62
C SER A 112 7.74 -16.45 -5.83
N ASN A 113 7.20 -16.49 -7.04
CA ASN A 113 8.00 -16.32 -8.27
C ASN A 113 8.25 -14.84 -8.63
N ASN A 114 7.92 -13.89 -7.74
CA ASN A 114 8.16 -12.46 -7.91
C ASN A 114 9.25 -11.95 -6.93
N THR A 115 10.31 -12.74 -6.75
CA THR A 115 11.44 -12.43 -5.87
C THR A 115 12.72 -13.05 -6.42
N VAL A 116 13.85 -12.73 -5.79
CA VAL A 116 15.16 -13.27 -6.12
C VAL A 116 15.35 -14.64 -5.44
N TYR A 117 15.91 -15.59 -6.20
CA TYR A 117 16.36 -16.88 -5.70
C TYR A 117 17.87 -16.86 -5.53
N ASN A 118 18.34 -17.27 -4.35
CA ASN A 118 19.75 -17.27 -3.98
C ASN A 118 20.27 -18.71 -3.91
N ALA A 119 21.58 -18.87 -4.03
CA ALA A 119 22.26 -20.15 -3.92
C ALA A 119 22.21 -20.70 -2.48
N THR A 120 21.77 -21.95 -2.32
CA THR A 120 21.72 -22.61 -1.01
C THR A 120 23.11 -23.02 -0.50
N SER A 121 24.09 -23.16 -1.39
CA SER A 121 25.47 -23.52 -1.04
C SER A 121 26.48 -22.80 -1.93
N ALA A 122 27.73 -22.74 -1.47
CA ALA A 122 28.85 -22.33 -2.30
C ALA A 122 29.37 -23.53 -3.10
N GLY A 123 29.84 -23.31 -4.32
CA GLY A 123 30.36 -24.39 -5.15
C GLY A 123 30.45 -24.03 -6.62
N ILE A 124 30.51 -25.03 -7.47
CA ILE A 124 30.50 -24.89 -8.93
C ILE A 124 29.15 -25.39 -9.45
N VAL A 125 28.50 -24.59 -10.31
CA VAL A 125 27.26 -24.98 -10.98
C VAL A 125 27.56 -26.12 -11.95
N SER A 126 27.10 -27.32 -11.64
CA SER A 126 27.39 -28.50 -12.47
C SER A 126 26.38 -28.67 -13.59
N LYS A 127 25.10 -28.33 -13.36
CA LYS A 127 24.02 -28.54 -14.31
C LYS A 127 22.86 -27.59 -14.08
N ILE A 128 22.30 -27.06 -15.16
CA ILE A 128 21.08 -26.27 -15.18
C ILE A 128 20.05 -26.94 -16.09
N VAL A 129 18.98 -27.47 -15.50
CA VAL A 129 17.87 -28.11 -16.24
C VAL A 129 16.68 -27.17 -16.30
N ARG A 130 16.22 -26.84 -17.50
CA ARG A 130 14.98 -26.09 -17.70
C ARG A 130 13.78 -27.03 -17.63
N LYS A 131 12.80 -26.72 -16.79
CA LYS A 131 11.58 -27.53 -16.64
C LYS A 131 10.55 -27.22 -17.74
N GLU A 132 9.72 -28.20 -18.10
CA GLU A 132 8.72 -28.08 -19.17
C GLU A 132 7.71 -26.94 -18.94
N LYS A 133 7.29 -26.73 -17.69
CA LYS A 133 6.37 -25.65 -17.29
C LYS A 133 7.08 -24.30 -17.06
N GLY A 134 8.34 -24.20 -17.48
CA GLY A 134 9.25 -23.11 -17.16
C GLY A 134 9.88 -23.24 -15.77
N GLY A 135 10.86 -22.39 -15.48
CA GLY A 135 11.70 -22.50 -14.29
C GLY A 135 12.95 -23.35 -14.52
N TYR A 136 13.77 -23.47 -13.49
CA TYR A 136 15.10 -24.06 -13.53
C TYR A 136 15.32 -24.98 -12.34
N GLU A 137 16.12 -26.01 -12.55
CA GLU A 137 16.71 -26.83 -11.51
C GLU A 137 18.22 -26.72 -11.65
N ILE A 138 18.87 -26.22 -10.60
CA ILE A 138 20.29 -25.90 -10.60
C ILE A 138 20.97 -26.84 -9.62
N THR A 139 21.90 -27.63 -10.12
CA THR A 139 22.73 -28.48 -9.29
C THR A 139 24.06 -27.80 -9.06
N THR A 140 24.41 -27.59 -7.80
CA THR A 140 25.68 -27.01 -7.37
C THR A 140 26.47 -28.09 -6.64
N VAL A 141 27.75 -28.22 -6.98
CA VAL A 141 28.67 -29.16 -6.33
C VAL A 141 29.67 -28.37 -5.51
N ASP A 142 29.73 -28.66 -4.21
CA ASP A 142 30.71 -28.06 -3.33
C ASP A 142 32.12 -28.54 -3.72
N ALA A 143 33.04 -27.60 -3.93
CA ALA A 143 34.41 -27.89 -4.34
C ALA A 143 35.25 -28.55 -3.24
N SER A 144 34.82 -28.46 -1.98
CA SER A 144 35.58 -28.91 -0.81
C SER A 144 35.22 -30.33 -0.36
N ASP A 145 33.94 -30.73 -0.42
CA ASP A 145 33.47 -32.03 0.05
C ASP A 145 32.67 -32.85 -0.98
N GLY A 146 32.46 -32.29 -2.17
CA GLY A 146 31.75 -32.94 -3.28
C GLY A 146 30.24 -33.11 -3.06
N ARG A 147 29.67 -32.52 -2.00
CA ARG A 147 28.22 -32.56 -1.77
C ARG A 147 27.49 -31.79 -2.85
N GLN A 148 26.33 -32.31 -3.24
CA GLN A 148 25.45 -31.68 -4.22
C GLN A 148 24.27 -31.02 -3.52
N SER A 149 23.99 -29.77 -3.89
CA SER A 149 22.75 -29.09 -3.53
C SER A 149 21.92 -28.80 -4.78
N VAL A 150 20.60 -28.88 -4.65
CA VAL A 150 19.67 -28.63 -5.75
C VAL A 150 18.80 -27.44 -5.41
N ASP A 151 18.93 -26.37 -6.20
CA ASP A 151 18.11 -25.17 -6.11
C ASP A 151 16.99 -25.22 -7.16
N ILE A 152 15.74 -25.12 -6.71
CA ILE A 152 14.55 -25.15 -7.58
C ILE A 152 14.01 -23.73 -7.74
N ILE A 153 13.98 -23.24 -8.98
CA ILE A 153 13.53 -21.89 -9.32
C ILE A 153 12.24 -21.97 -10.13
N PRO A 154 11.14 -21.32 -9.69
CA PRO A 154 9.88 -21.31 -10.42
C PRO A 154 9.96 -20.47 -11.70
N PRO A 155 8.99 -20.58 -12.62
CA PRO A 155 8.95 -19.73 -13.82
C PRO A 155 8.74 -18.26 -13.47
N GLY A 156 9.54 -17.38 -14.07
CA GLY A 156 9.39 -15.93 -13.94
C GLY A 156 10.71 -15.17 -13.85
N PRO A 157 11.52 -15.40 -12.80
CA PRO A 157 12.84 -14.79 -12.66
C PRO A 157 13.78 -15.23 -13.80
N GLU A 158 14.59 -14.30 -14.30
CA GLU A 158 15.59 -14.60 -15.34
C GLU A 158 16.90 -15.04 -14.67
N LEU A 159 17.54 -16.08 -15.20
CA LEU A 159 18.76 -16.65 -14.63
C LEU A 159 19.98 -15.76 -14.93
N LEU A 160 20.85 -15.59 -13.93
CA LEU A 160 22.09 -14.79 -14.05
C LEU A 160 23.37 -15.63 -14.12
N VAL A 161 23.30 -16.90 -13.73
CA VAL A 161 24.46 -17.81 -13.65
C VAL A 161 24.49 -18.78 -14.82
N SER A 162 25.69 -19.28 -15.15
CA SER A 162 25.92 -20.28 -16.20
C SER A 162 26.51 -21.58 -15.64
N GLU A 163 26.43 -22.67 -16.42
CA GLU A 163 27.10 -23.93 -16.07
C GLU A 163 28.62 -23.75 -16.03
N GLY A 164 29.29 -24.34 -15.04
CA GLY A 164 30.71 -24.21 -14.79
C GLY A 164 31.11 -22.98 -13.96
N GLU A 165 30.18 -22.09 -13.64
CA GLU A 165 30.45 -20.90 -12.82
C GLU A 165 30.61 -21.27 -11.34
N SER A 166 31.58 -20.62 -10.66
CA SER A 166 31.72 -20.72 -9.21
C SER A 166 30.84 -19.68 -8.51
N ILE A 167 29.97 -20.15 -7.62
CA ILE A 167 29.02 -19.33 -6.88
C ILE A 167 29.27 -19.41 -5.38
N LYS A 168 28.94 -18.35 -4.65
CA LYS A 168 29.02 -18.28 -3.19
C LYS A 168 27.66 -18.57 -2.55
N LEU A 169 27.69 -18.98 -1.28
CA LEU A 169 26.48 -19.05 -0.45
C LEU A 169 25.73 -17.71 -0.50
N ASP A 170 24.40 -17.78 -0.63
CA ASP A 170 23.49 -16.63 -0.73
C ASP A 170 23.69 -15.72 -1.95
N GLN A 171 24.56 -16.08 -2.91
CA GLN A 171 24.69 -15.35 -4.16
C GLN A 171 23.37 -15.42 -4.96
N PRO A 172 22.88 -14.30 -5.53
CA PRO A 172 21.67 -14.32 -6.34
C PRO A 172 21.88 -15.13 -7.61
N LEU A 173 21.03 -16.14 -7.81
CA LEU A 173 21.00 -16.97 -9.03
C LEU A 173 20.17 -16.31 -10.13
N THR A 174 19.24 -15.43 -9.76
CA THR A 174 18.28 -14.80 -10.67
C THR A 174 18.26 -13.28 -10.54
N SER A 175 17.77 -12.61 -11.58
CA SER A 175 17.41 -11.20 -11.51
C SER A 175 16.18 -10.99 -10.61
N ASN A 176 15.95 -9.75 -10.18
CA ASN A 176 14.75 -9.39 -9.43
C ASN A 176 13.61 -9.06 -10.41
N PRO A 177 12.56 -9.90 -10.53
CA PRO A 177 11.45 -9.63 -11.43
C PRO A 177 10.46 -8.59 -10.89
N ASN A 178 10.60 -8.17 -9.62
CA ASN A 178 9.64 -7.31 -8.97
C ASN A 178 9.69 -5.88 -9.51
N VAL A 179 8.55 -5.42 -10.03
CA VAL A 179 8.30 -4.03 -10.46
C VAL A 179 7.14 -3.40 -9.70
N GLY A 180 6.71 -4.04 -8.62
CA GLY A 180 5.71 -3.54 -7.69
C GLY A 180 6.33 -2.84 -6.49
N GLY A 181 5.50 -2.54 -5.50
CA GLY A 181 5.94 -1.93 -4.26
C GLY A 181 4.79 -1.65 -3.31
N PHE A 182 5.15 -1.51 -2.05
CA PHE A 182 4.26 -1.05 -0.99
C PHE A 182 4.74 0.31 -0.50
N GLY A 183 3.81 1.25 -0.36
CA GLY A 183 4.05 2.59 0.16
C GLY A 183 3.10 2.90 1.31
N GLN A 184 3.56 3.74 2.21
CA GLN A 184 2.77 4.24 3.34
C GLN A 184 2.70 5.76 3.28
N GLY A 185 1.61 6.30 3.81
CA GLY A 185 1.44 7.73 4.00
C GLY A 185 0.60 8.00 5.22
N ASP A 186 0.80 9.18 5.78
CA ASP A 186 0.04 9.72 6.89
C ASP A 186 -0.58 11.06 6.48
N ALA A 187 -1.73 11.34 7.07
CA ALA A 187 -2.43 12.60 6.92
C ALA A 187 -3.13 12.92 8.24
N GLU A 188 -3.67 14.13 8.34
CA GLU A 188 -4.44 14.53 9.52
C GLU A 188 -5.77 15.15 9.08
N ILE A 189 -6.80 14.93 9.89
CA ILE A 189 -8.12 15.51 9.70
C ILE A 189 -8.55 16.25 10.97
N VAL A 190 -9.08 17.46 10.82
CA VAL A 190 -9.65 18.21 11.93
C VAL A 190 -11.15 17.96 11.97
N LEU A 191 -11.63 17.30 13.02
CA LEU A 191 -13.06 17.22 13.31
C LEU A 191 -13.48 18.53 13.97
N GLN A 192 -14.15 19.39 13.21
CA GLN A 192 -14.44 20.76 13.63
C GLN A 192 -15.89 20.96 14.08
N ASP A 193 -16.07 21.79 15.10
CA ASP A 193 -17.37 22.27 15.54
C ASP A 193 -17.67 23.63 14.85
N PRO A 194 -18.77 23.75 14.09
CA PRO A 194 -19.17 25.02 13.48
C PRO A 194 -19.27 26.19 14.47
N LEU A 195 -19.66 25.94 15.73
CA LEU A 195 -19.78 26.98 16.75
C LEU A 195 -18.41 27.62 17.10
N ARG A 196 -17.33 26.82 17.06
CA ARG A 196 -15.96 27.35 17.27
C ARG A 196 -15.57 28.34 16.18
N ILE A 197 -15.94 28.06 14.93
CA ILE A 197 -15.69 28.98 13.80
C ILE A 197 -16.55 30.23 13.94
N GLN A 198 -17.84 30.10 14.27
CA GLN A 198 -18.72 31.24 14.45
C GLN A 198 -18.23 32.18 15.56
N GLY A 199 -17.82 31.62 16.70
CA GLY A 199 -17.21 32.38 17.80
C GLY A 199 -15.91 33.07 17.39
N LEU A 200 -15.07 32.39 16.60
CA LEU A 200 -13.82 32.96 16.09
C LEU A 200 -14.08 34.15 15.14
N LEU A 201 -15.07 34.05 14.24
CA LEU A 201 -15.42 35.13 13.31
C LEU A 201 -15.97 36.36 14.05
N PHE A 202 -16.78 36.15 15.08
CA PHE A 202 -17.24 37.22 15.96
C PHE A 202 -16.07 37.89 16.70
N PHE A 203 -15.13 37.08 17.20
CA PHE A 203 -13.92 37.58 17.84
C PHE A 203 -13.07 38.43 16.88
N PHE A 204 -12.83 37.97 15.65
CA PHE A 204 -12.11 38.77 14.65
C PHE A 204 -12.81 40.10 14.35
N THR A 205 -14.13 40.07 14.22
CA THR A 205 -14.93 41.28 13.96
C THR A 205 -14.79 42.29 15.11
N SER A 206 -14.93 41.82 16.36
CA SER A 206 -14.77 42.68 17.55
C SER A 206 -13.36 43.24 17.71
N VAL A 207 -12.31 42.47 17.38
CA VAL A 207 -10.93 42.98 17.35
C VAL A 207 -10.76 44.07 16.30
N ILE A 208 -11.26 43.87 15.07
CA ILE A 208 -11.18 44.88 14.00
C ILE A 208 -11.88 46.17 14.42
N PHE A 209 -13.08 46.07 15.01
CA PHE A 209 -13.78 47.24 15.55
C PHE A 209 -12.98 47.93 16.65
N GLY A 210 -12.44 47.20 17.62
CA GLY A 210 -11.61 47.75 18.69
C GLY A 210 -10.36 48.47 18.17
N THR A 211 -9.65 47.88 17.21
CA THR A 211 -8.46 48.52 16.60
C THR A 211 -8.82 49.77 15.80
N SER A 212 -9.99 49.80 15.16
CA SER A 212 -10.45 50.95 14.38
C SER A 212 -10.77 52.14 15.29
N ILE A 213 -11.45 51.88 16.41
CA ILE A 213 -11.73 52.89 17.44
C ILE A 213 -10.42 53.45 18.01
N PHE A 214 -9.49 52.58 18.42
CA PHE A 214 -8.21 53.00 18.98
C PHE A 214 -7.36 53.82 17.99
N SER A 215 -7.39 53.48 16.70
CA SER A 215 -6.70 54.26 15.67
C SER A 215 -7.34 55.63 15.47
N SER A 216 -8.67 55.70 15.43
CA SER A 216 -9.42 56.95 15.33
C SER A 216 -9.12 57.86 16.51
N GLU A 217 -9.08 57.33 17.74
CA GLU A 217 -8.72 58.12 18.92
C GLU A 217 -7.29 58.67 18.87
N LYS A 218 -6.34 57.93 18.30
CA LYS A 218 -4.96 58.41 18.11
C LYS A 218 -4.82 59.52 17.07
N GLU A 219 -5.64 59.54 16.03
CA GLU A 219 -5.62 60.62 15.02
C GLU A 219 -6.33 61.89 15.51
N THR A 220 -7.15 61.78 16.56
CA THR A 220 -7.93 62.91 17.10
C THR A 220 -7.19 63.67 18.22
N VAL A 221 -6.02 63.19 18.67
CA VAL A 221 -5.14 63.81 19.68
C VAL A 221 -3.87 64.34 19.02
#